data_AF-A0A935SH73-F1
#
_entry.id   AF-A0A935SH73-F1
#
_cell.length_a   1.000
_cell.length_b   1.000
_cell.length_c   1.000
_cell.angle_alpha   90.00
_cell.angle_beta   90.00
_cell.angle_gamma   90.00
#
_symmetry.space_group_name_H-M   'P 1'
#
loop_
_entity.id
_entity.type
_entity.pdbx_description
1 polymer ?
#
loop_
_entity_poly.entity_id
_entity_poly.type
_entity_poly.pdbx_seq_one_letter_code
_entity_poly.pdbx_strand_id
1 'polypeptide(L)' 'MKQGKSTEPSVGILDAQSVKSTLVSKSSNTGYDGGKKIKGIKRHIVVDASGLLLCIVVHPASMADRKGEKLY' A
#
# COMPACT_ATOMS: atom_id res chain seq x y z
N MET A 1 -14.83 8.87 -19.22
CA MET A 1 -15.93 9.73 -18.73
C MET A 1 -15.34 10.66 -17.68
N LYS A 2 -15.39 11.99 -17.85
CA LYS A 2 -15.04 12.92 -16.78
C LYS A 2 -16.20 12.92 -15.79
N GLN A 3 -16.03 12.33 -14.61
CA GLN A 3 -16.90 12.67 -13.48
C GLN A 3 -16.72 14.17 -13.27
N GLY A 4 -17.77 14.98 -13.21
CA GLY A 4 -17.71 16.45 -13.08
C GLY A 4 -17.14 16.95 -11.74
N LYS A 5 -16.11 16.29 -11.23
CA LYS A 5 -15.39 16.57 -9.99
C LYS A 5 -14.18 17.45 -10.28
N SER A 6 -13.76 18.19 -9.26
CA SER A 6 -12.48 18.91 -9.26
C SER A 6 -11.34 17.97 -9.67
N THR A 7 -10.33 18.52 -10.35
CA THR A 7 -9.11 17.78 -10.71
C THR A 7 -8.26 17.42 -9.49
N GLU A 8 -8.48 18.11 -8.38
CA GLU A 8 -7.83 17.81 -7.09
C GLU A 8 -8.71 16.87 -6.26
N PRO A 9 -8.16 15.77 -5.71
CA PRO A 9 -8.90 14.87 -4.84
C PRO A 9 -9.24 15.57 -3.51
N SER A 10 -10.51 15.52 -3.11
CA SER A 10 -10.95 16.09 -1.82
C SER A 10 -10.79 15.14 -0.63
N VAL A 11 -10.67 13.84 -0.89
CA VAL A 11 -10.55 12.78 0.13
C VAL A 11 -9.56 11.74 -0.37
N GLY A 12 -8.69 11.29 0.54
CA GLY A 12 -7.84 10.11 0.36
C GLY A 12 -8.28 8.97 1.28
N ILE A 13 -8.41 7.76 0.72
CA ILE A 13 -8.69 6.53 1.45
C ILE A 13 -7.41 5.70 1.49
N LEU A 14 -7.00 5.29 2.69
CA LEU A 14 -5.77 4.55 2.92
C LEU A 14 -6.04 3.15 3.42
N ASP A 15 -5.33 2.18 2.86
CA ASP A 15 -5.29 0.81 3.38
C ASP A 15 -3.88 0.21 3.32
N ALA A 16 -3.62 -0.74 4.21
CA ALA A 16 -2.38 -1.48 4.32
C ALA A 16 -2.59 -2.99 4.15
N GLN A 17 -1.98 -3.57 3.12
CA GLN A 17 -2.16 -4.98 2.80
C GLN A 17 -0.83 -5.71 2.71
N SER A 18 -0.72 -6.84 3.41
CA SER A 18 0.39 -7.79 3.25
C SER A 18 0.01 -8.83 2.21
N VAL A 19 0.88 -9.04 1.22
CA VAL A 19 0.65 -9.96 0.10
C VAL A 19 1.90 -10.80 -0.14
N LYS A 20 1.72 -12.02 -0.66
CA LYS A 20 2.86 -12.84 -1.12
C LYS A 20 3.62 -12.08 -2.20
N SER A 21 4.94 -12.08 -2.11
CA SER A 21 5.77 -11.38 -3.08
C SER A 21 5.92 -12.20 -4.36
N THR A 22 6.26 -11.54 -5.47
CA THR A 22 6.43 -12.16 -6.79
C THR A 22 7.90 -12.48 -7.06
N LEU A 23 8.19 -13.24 -8.12
CA LEU A 23 9.57 -13.65 -8.48
C LEU A 23 10.54 -12.48 -8.72
N VAL A 24 10.02 -11.29 -9.03
CA VAL A 24 10.84 -10.07 -9.23
C VAL A 24 11.24 -9.37 -7.94
N SER A 25 10.65 -9.75 -6.80
CA SER A 25 11.06 -9.21 -5.50
C SER A 25 12.36 -9.84 -5.03
N LYS A 26 13.38 -9.01 -4.77
CA LYS A 26 14.60 -9.48 -4.10
C LYS A 26 14.21 -9.99 -2.70
N SER A 27 14.79 -11.10 -2.26
CA SER A 27 14.52 -11.69 -0.94
C SER A 27 14.73 -10.70 0.20
N SER A 28 15.73 -9.80 0.07
CA SER A 28 16.03 -8.69 0.98
C SER A 28 14.85 -7.71 1.17
N ASN A 29 13.93 -7.65 0.22
CA ASN A 29 12.80 -6.71 0.21
C ASN A 29 11.50 -7.39 0.68
N THR A 30 11.58 -8.62 1.20
CA THR A 30 10.44 -9.39 1.71
C THR A 30 10.57 -9.60 3.21
N GLY A 31 9.45 -9.77 3.89
CA GLY A 31 9.36 -10.02 5.32
C GLY A 31 8.22 -10.97 5.64
N TYR A 32 7.99 -11.25 6.92
CA TYR A 32 6.87 -12.07 7.37
C TYR A 32 5.92 -11.24 8.23
N ASP A 33 4.65 -11.21 7.83
CA ASP A 33 3.56 -10.69 8.65
C ASP A 33 2.97 -11.86 9.45
N GLY A 34 3.24 -11.90 10.76
CA GLY A 34 2.75 -12.96 11.64
C GLY A 34 1.24 -12.92 11.89
N GLY A 35 0.62 -11.74 11.84
CA GLY A 35 -0.83 -11.59 12.01
C GLY A 35 -1.60 -12.17 10.82
N LYS A 36 -1.10 -11.93 9.61
CA LYS A 36 -1.70 -12.45 8.37
C LYS A 36 -1.11 -13.79 7.93
N LYS A 37 -0.04 -14.26 8.59
CA LYS A 37 0.75 -15.46 8.23
C LYS A 37 1.26 -15.43 6.80
N ILE A 38 1.70 -14.27 6.32
CA ILE A 38 2.15 -14.06 4.94
C ILE A 38 3.65 -13.75 4.91
N LYS A 39 4.41 -14.52 4.14
CA LYS A 39 5.76 -14.15 3.72
C LYS A 39 5.66 -13.36 2.40
N GLY A 40 6.10 -12.11 2.42
CA GLY A 40 6.08 -11.27 1.23
C GLY A 40 6.31 -9.79 1.54
N ILE A 41 5.52 -8.94 0.89
CA ILE A 41 5.60 -7.48 1.01
C ILE A 41 4.34 -6.94 1.67
N LYS A 42 4.42 -5.73 2.23
CA LYS A 42 3.25 -4.95 2.60
C LYS A 42 3.21 -3.67 1.77
N ARG A 43 2.01 -3.34 1.27
CA ARG A 43 1.73 -2.16 0.46
C ARG A 43 0.77 -1.25 1.22
N HIS A 44 1.13 0.02 1.33
CA HIS A 44 0.22 1.10 1.68
C HIS A 44 -0.25 1.74 0.39
N ILE A 45 -1.56 1.81 0.19
CA ILE A 45 -2.15 2.40 -1.01
C ILE A 45 -3.10 3.50 -0.58
N VAL A 46 -2.95 4.66 -1.20
CA VAL A 46 -3.88 5.78 -1.08
C VAL A 46 -4.62 5.95 -2.39
N VAL A 47 -5.95 5.95 -2.34
CA VAL A 47 -6.82 6.24 -3.48
C VAL A 47 -7.73 7.41 -3.21
N ASP A 48 -8.20 8.09 -4.25
CA ASP A 48 -9.28 9.06 -4.12
C ASP A 48 -10.64 8.35 -3.93
N ALA A 49 -11.70 9.13 -3.69
CA ALA A 49 -13.06 8.61 -3.56
C ALA A 49 -13.61 7.92 -4.82
N SER A 50 -12.94 8.03 -5.96
CA SER A 50 -13.28 7.39 -7.23
C SER A 50 -12.43 6.12 -7.50
N GLY A 51 -11.51 5.78 -6.59
CA GLY A 51 -10.61 4.63 -6.70
C GLY A 51 -9.33 4.89 -7.51
N LEU A 52 -9.02 6.15 -7.84
CA LEU A 52 -7.79 6.51 -8.56
C LEU A 52 -6.61 6.58 -7.59
N LEU A 53 -5.46 6.04 -8.01
CA LEU A 53 -4.25 6.01 -7.19
C LEU A 53 -3.68 7.41 -6.96
N LEU A 54 -3.44 7.73 -5.69
CA LEU A 54 -2.74 8.96 -5.27
C LEU A 54 -1.31 8.66 -4.82
N CYS A 55 -1.08 7.55 -4.10
CA CYS A 55 0.24 7.14 -3.65
C CYS A 55 0.30 5.62 -3.40
N ILE A 56 1.47 5.01 -3.61
CA ILE A 56 1.77 3.63 -3.25
C ILE A 56 3.15 3.58 -2.60
N VAL A 57 3.23 2.99 -1.41
CA VAL A 57 4.51 2.69 -0.74
C VAL A 57 4.58 1.19 -0.46
N VAL A 58 5.72 0.57 -0.77
CA VAL A 58 5.94 -0.87 -0.61
C VAL A 58 7.15 -1.13 0.25
N HIS A 59 7.02 -2.07 1.19
CA HIS A 59 8.09 -2.47 2.11
C HIS A 59 7.97 -3.97 2.45
N PRO A 60 8.94 -4.55 3.17
CA PRO A 60 8.81 -5.92 3.70
C PRO A 60 7.54 -6.09 4.53
N ALA A 61 6.88 -7.26 4.46
CA ALA A 61 5.61 -7.50 5.16
C ALA A 61 5.70 -7.41 6.70
N SER A 62 6.91 -7.51 7.26
CA SER A 62 7.18 -7.40 8.70
C SER A 62 7.12 -5.97 9.25
N MET A 63 7.03 -4.95 8.40
CA MET A 63 6.95 -3.57 8.84
C MET A 63 5.55 -3.27 9.41
N ALA A 64 5.53 -2.64 10.58
CA ALA A 64 4.31 -2.21 11.26
C ALA A 64 3.68 -0.99 10.57
N ASP A 65 2.35 -0.93 10.57
CA ASP A 65 1.59 0.09 9.82
C ASP A 65 1.91 1.51 10.29
N ARG A 66 2.03 1.73 11.61
CA ARG A 66 2.47 3.01 12.22
C ARG A 66 3.82 3.51 11.70
N LYS A 67 4.72 2.61 11.27
CA LYS A 67 6.02 3.00 10.68
C LYS A 67 5.85 3.33 9.20
N GLY A 68 4.99 2.61 8.49
CA GLY A 68 4.64 2.87 7.09
C GLY A 68 3.88 4.19 6.92
N GLU A 69 3.07 4.60 7.90
CA GLU A 69 2.34 5.88 7.94
C GLU A 69 3.20 7.13 7.79
N LYS A 70 4.47 7.06 8.16
CA LYS A 70 5.38 8.21 8.05
C LYS A 70 5.99 8.40 6.66
N LEU A 71 5.60 7.58 5.68
CA LEU A 71 6.20 7.53 4.35
C LEU A 71 5.32 8.18 3.26
N TYR A 72 4.15 8.69 3.61
CA TYR A 72 3.24 9.40 2.72
C TYR A 72 2.68 10.65 3.39
#